data_AF-A0A238WEV8-F1
#
_entry.id   AF-A0A238WEV8-F1
#
_cell.length_a   1.000
_cell.length_b   1.000
_cell.length_c   1.000
_cell.angle_alpha   90.00
_cell.angle_beta   90.00
_cell.angle_gamma   90.00
#
_symmetry.space_group_name_H-M   'P 1'
#
loop_
_entity.id
_entity.type
_entity.pdbx_description
1 polymer ?
#
loop_
_entity_poly.entity_id
_entity_poly.type
_entity_poly.pdbx_seq_one_letter_code
_entity_poly.pdbx_strand_id
1 'polypeptide(L)'
;MKKQILLLSVFATAFFASCSDEEIITSNDTTTDFEVAIEQIDFDPATAEPNRSFNTTTDGLYHGIIVTLDTDIHGKIWVNINNDGHYNATVVTNEGDKFRFSGIPTSRDNTKFSFTGDRGSFDYDVSNIDKPVALNVNIDSKQGHIASVKDRAGQRAAAILGSFETNDDPANVISGTWDLITDGSTNSDAFDFPNLTEVVITVTNNGNVYSDTDFETFDYPCFFLPSGPITPVFLHEDPMTTPNGRNEFWAQDQSFLLGNATLNYWLGQSSGLVDINGVSFADHGFHNNNFADPPTSVCTAIDGQKGIWTWNGRTGTSSFDDPFDVPMRASENANYEAFKEMLRANN
;
A
#
# COMPACT_ATOMS: atom_id res chain seq x y z
N MET A 1 46.85 -90.92 8.96
CA MET A 1 46.45 -90.71 10.37
C MET A 1 45.72 -89.39 10.48
N LYS A 2 44.54 -89.43 11.12
CA LYS A 2 43.95 -88.40 12.01
C LYS A 2 43.94 -86.93 11.50
N LYS A 3 42.74 -86.42 11.15
CA LYS A 3 41.84 -85.63 12.04
C LYS A 3 42.31 -84.16 12.13
N GLN A 4 41.62 -83.21 11.51
CA GLN A 4 40.31 -82.63 11.88
C GLN A 4 40.53 -81.26 12.54
N ILE A 5 39.58 -80.35 12.27
CA ILE A 5 39.13 -79.24 13.12
C ILE A 5 40.00 -77.97 13.07
N LEU A 6 39.50 -76.73 13.01
CA LEU A 6 38.15 -76.14 12.87
C LEU A 6 38.33 -74.62 13.11
N LEU A 7 37.41 -73.82 12.56
CA LEU A 7 36.91 -72.53 13.07
C LEU A 7 37.86 -71.30 13.04
N LEU A 8 37.63 -70.32 12.16
CA LEU A 8 36.67 -69.19 12.21
C LEU A 8 37.13 -68.00 13.08
N SER A 9 36.85 -66.81 12.53
CA SER A 9 36.79 -65.48 13.17
C SER A 9 38.13 -64.74 13.30
N VAL A 10 38.24 -63.43 13.09
CA VAL A 10 37.33 -62.34 12.64
C VAL A 10 38.28 -61.14 12.38
N PHE A 11 37.99 -60.34 11.35
CA PHE A 11 38.37 -58.93 11.16
C PHE A 11 39.81 -58.47 11.44
N ALA A 12 40.48 -58.01 10.36
CA ALA A 12 41.22 -56.76 10.37
C ALA A 12 41.47 -56.27 8.93
N THR A 13 40.71 -55.24 8.56
CA THR A 13 41.14 -54.05 7.79
C THR A 13 42.07 -54.18 6.57
N ALA A 14 41.52 -53.79 5.42
CA ALA A 14 42.04 -52.83 4.43
C ALA A 14 41.45 -53.23 3.05
N PHE A 15 40.30 -52.71 2.64
CA PHE A 15 40.20 -51.45 1.88
C PHE A 15 41.46 -51.15 1.09
N PHE A 16 41.46 -51.40 -0.22
CA PHE A 16 41.68 -50.39 -1.24
C PHE A 16 41.23 -50.89 -2.62
N ALA A 17 40.53 -49.99 -3.32
CA ALA A 17 40.39 -49.86 -4.77
C ALA A 17 39.54 -50.89 -5.53
N SER A 18 38.26 -50.55 -5.73
CA SER A 18 37.65 -50.40 -7.07
C SER A 18 36.13 -50.41 -6.95
N CYS A 19 35.53 -49.23 -6.82
CA CYS A 19 34.25 -48.98 -7.47
C CYS A 19 34.35 -47.61 -8.12
N SER A 20 34.08 -47.60 -9.42
CA SER A 20 33.85 -46.44 -10.25
C SER A 20 32.88 -45.49 -9.57
N ASP A 21 33.28 -44.23 -9.44
CA ASP A 21 32.33 -43.15 -9.19
C ASP A 21 31.43 -43.08 -10.43
N GLU A 22 30.21 -43.62 -10.29
CA GLU A 22 29.06 -43.09 -11.00
C GLU A 22 28.97 -41.62 -10.59
N GLU A 23 29.20 -40.74 -11.55
CA GLU A 23 28.91 -39.33 -11.43
C GLU A 23 27.40 -39.19 -11.24
N ILE A 24 26.96 -39.24 -9.99
CA ILE A 24 25.64 -38.75 -9.60
C ILE A 24 25.72 -37.26 -9.87
N ILE A 25 25.12 -36.84 -10.98
CA ILE A 25 24.74 -35.45 -11.20
C ILE A 25 23.73 -35.12 -10.09
N THR A 26 24.21 -34.73 -8.92
CA THR A 26 23.43 -33.90 -8.01
C THR A 26 23.34 -32.53 -8.65
N SER A 27 22.30 -32.33 -9.47
CA SER A 27 21.84 -31.01 -9.88
C SER A 27 21.30 -30.29 -8.65
N ASN A 28 22.21 -29.73 -7.84
CA ASN A 28 21.89 -28.69 -6.88
C ASN A 28 22.13 -27.33 -7.56
N ASP A 29 21.41 -27.08 -8.64
CA ASP A 29 21.36 -25.77 -9.29
C ASP A 29 19.91 -25.27 -9.31
N THR A 30 19.31 -25.20 -8.12
CA THR A 30 17.98 -24.59 -7.93
C THR A 30 18.06 -23.06 -7.88
N THR A 31 19.25 -22.49 -7.78
CA THR A 31 19.47 -21.04 -7.65
C THR A 31 19.40 -20.33 -9.00
N THR A 32 19.97 -20.90 -10.06
CA THR A 32 19.91 -20.28 -11.40
C THR A 32 18.53 -20.41 -12.04
N ASP A 33 17.79 -21.48 -11.76
CA ASP A 33 16.42 -21.67 -12.28
C ASP A 33 15.41 -20.69 -11.64
N PHE A 34 15.65 -20.26 -10.39
CA PHE A 34 14.77 -19.31 -9.71
C PHE A 34 15.00 -17.87 -10.21
N GLU A 35 16.26 -17.45 -10.39
CA GLU A 35 16.61 -16.15 -10.97
C GLU A 35 16.07 -16.00 -12.41
N VAL A 36 16.22 -17.03 -13.25
CA VAL A 36 15.72 -17.02 -14.65
C VAL A 36 14.19 -17.03 -14.71
N ALA A 37 13.50 -17.68 -13.77
CA ALA A 37 12.04 -17.68 -13.71
C ALA A 37 11.45 -16.33 -13.25
N ILE A 38 12.18 -15.57 -12.41
CA ILE A 38 11.73 -14.25 -11.93
C ILE A 38 12.02 -13.14 -12.95
N GLU A 39 13.13 -13.22 -13.68
CA GLU A 39 13.44 -12.25 -14.76
C GLU A 39 12.47 -12.34 -15.95
N GLN A 40 11.87 -13.51 -16.21
CA GLN A 40 10.88 -13.69 -17.29
C GLN A 40 9.47 -13.19 -16.96
N ILE A 41 9.24 -12.69 -15.74
CA ILE A 41 8.00 -12.03 -15.39
C ILE A 41 8.08 -10.57 -15.86
N ASP A 42 7.74 -10.34 -17.13
CA ASP A 42 7.55 -9.01 -17.72
C ASP A 42 6.22 -8.39 -17.24
N PHE A 43 6.06 -8.31 -15.92
CA PHE A 43 4.96 -7.59 -15.29
C PHE A 43 5.49 -6.25 -14.80
N ASP A 44 5.10 -5.18 -15.48
CA ASP A 44 5.27 -3.82 -14.98
C ASP A 44 3.97 -3.39 -14.28
N PRO A 45 3.94 -3.39 -12.93
CA PRO A 45 2.73 -3.07 -12.18
C PRO A 45 2.19 -1.66 -12.47
N ALA A 46 3.06 -0.70 -12.81
CA ALA A 46 2.67 0.68 -13.04
C ALA A 46 1.85 0.87 -14.33
N THR A 47 1.96 -0.07 -15.26
CA THR A 47 1.25 -0.05 -16.55
C THR A 47 0.24 -1.18 -16.69
N ALA A 48 0.16 -2.06 -15.70
CA ALA A 48 -0.80 -3.16 -15.69
C ALA A 48 -2.25 -2.63 -15.63
N GLU A 49 -3.07 -3.11 -16.55
CA GLU A 49 -4.51 -2.82 -16.56
C GLU A 49 -5.31 -4.03 -16.02
N PRO A 50 -6.25 -3.82 -15.08
CA PRO A 50 -7.11 -4.88 -14.61
C PRO A 50 -8.03 -5.36 -15.73
N ASN A 51 -8.13 -6.68 -15.91
CA ASN A 51 -9.02 -7.28 -16.88
C ASN A 51 -10.46 -7.24 -16.36
N ARG A 52 -11.36 -6.61 -17.12
CA ARG A 52 -12.78 -6.45 -16.73
C ARG A 52 -13.49 -7.77 -16.45
N SER A 53 -13.13 -8.88 -17.10
CA SER A 53 -13.74 -10.19 -16.82
C SER A 53 -13.49 -10.68 -15.39
N PHE A 54 -12.53 -10.08 -14.70
CA PHE A 54 -12.06 -10.47 -13.38
C PHE A 54 -12.48 -9.52 -12.25
N ASN A 55 -13.29 -8.49 -12.54
CA ASN A 55 -13.73 -7.49 -11.55
C ASN A 55 -14.47 -8.11 -10.34
N THR A 56 -15.13 -9.26 -10.53
CA THR A 56 -15.94 -9.94 -9.51
C THR A 56 -15.43 -11.34 -9.19
N THR A 57 -14.17 -11.65 -9.52
CA THR A 57 -13.55 -12.95 -9.27
C THR A 57 -12.29 -12.80 -8.42
N THR A 58 -11.76 -13.92 -7.93
CA THR A 58 -10.47 -14.00 -7.24
C THR A 58 -9.31 -13.65 -8.17
N ASP A 59 -9.37 -14.11 -9.42
CA ASP A 59 -8.44 -13.71 -10.48
C ASP A 59 -8.52 -12.20 -10.72
N GLY A 60 -7.43 -11.58 -11.16
CA GLY A 60 -7.29 -10.14 -11.43
C GLY A 60 -6.10 -9.51 -10.70
N LEU A 61 -6.09 -8.18 -10.64
CA LEU A 61 -5.06 -7.39 -9.95
C LEU A 61 -5.53 -6.96 -8.56
N TYR A 62 -4.58 -6.82 -7.66
CA TYR A 62 -4.74 -6.22 -6.34
C TYR A 62 -3.62 -5.21 -6.15
N HIS A 63 -3.92 -4.13 -5.44
CA HIS A 63 -2.98 -3.04 -5.21
C HIS A 63 -3.13 -2.52 -3.78
N GLY A 64 -2.03 -2.13 -3.17
CA GLY A 64 -1.99 -1.52 -1.84
C GLY A 64 -0.58 -1.29 -1.36
N ILE A 65 -0.36 -1.47 -0.07
CA ILE A 65 0.90 -1.17 0.61
C ILE A 65 1.52 -2.41 1.24
N ILE A 66 2.83 -2.35 1.42
CA ILE A 66 3.63 -3.30 2.17
C ILE A 66 4.57 -2.54 3.10
N VAL A 67 4.64 -2.98 4.35
CA VAL A 67 5.47 -2.34 5.37
C VAL A 67 6.04 -3.38 6.34
N THR A 68 7.33 -3.32 6.66
CA THR A 68 7.90 -4.11 7.76
C THR A 68 7.53 -3.50 9.10
N LEU A 69 7.42 -4.32 10.15
CA LEU A 69 6.98 -3.81 11.47
C LEU A 69 7.96 -2.81 12.10
N ASP A 70 9.23 -2.85 11.70
CA ASP A 70 10.23 -1.84 12.06
C ASP A 70 10.24 -0.64 11.11
N THR A 71 9.35 -0.59 10.12
CA THR A 71 9.17 0.45 9.11
C THR A 71 10.37 0.68 8.16
N ASP A 72 11.40 -0.17 8.23
CA ASP A 72 12.60 -0.06 7.40
C ASP A 72 12.31 -0.35 5.91
N ILE A 73 11.29 -1.16 5.62
CA ILE A 73 10.80 -1.40 4.27
C ILE A 73 9.38 -0.88 4.22
N HIS A 74 9.14 0.07 3.34
CA HIS A 74 7.86 0.74 3.15
C HIS A 74 7.63 1.00 1.67
N GLY A 75 6.56 0.44 1.11
CA GLY A 75 6.36 0.44 -0.32
C GLY A 75 4.93 0.15 -0.75
N LYS A 76 4.71 0.27 -2.05
CA LYS A 76 3.48 -0.18 -2.71
C LYS A 76 3.66 -1.59 -3.23
N ILE A 77 2.59 -2.36 -3.22
CA ILE A 77 2.57 -3.74 -3.71
C ILE A 77 1.42 -3.96 -4.69
N TRP A 78 1.74 -4.60 -5.81
CA TRP A 78 0.78 -5.07 -6.79
C TRP A 78 0.85 -6.59 -6.83
N VAL A 79 -0.29 -7.23 -6.64
CA VAL A 79 -0.43 -8.69 -6.70
C VAL A 79 -1.27 -9.03 -7.92
N ASN A 80 -0.66 -9.75 -8.86
CA ASN A 80 -1.31 -10.29 -10.03
C ASN A 80 -1.68 -11.75 -9.78
N ILE A 81 -2.99 -12.02 -9.80
CA ILE A 81 -3.56 -13.36 -9.71
C ILE A 81 -4.20 -13.68 -11.05
N ASN A 82 -3.45 -14.26 -11.97
CA ASN A 82 -3.95 -14.71 -13.27
C ASN A 82 -4.62 -13.62 -14.13
N ASN A 83 -4.31 -12.33 -13.91
CA ASN A 83 -4.87 -11.24 -14.72
C ASN A 83 -4.45 -11.35 -16.20
N ASP A 84 -3.21 -11.80 -16.41
CA ASP A 84 -2.55 -11.98 -17.71
C ASP A 84 -1.98 -13.40 -17.89
N GLY A 85 -2.47 -14.36 -17.10
CA GLY A 85 -2.00 -15.75 -17.11
C GLY A 85 -0.89 -16.05 -16.09
N HIS A 86 -0.40 -15.06 -15.34
CA HIS A 86 0.68 -15.25 -14.37
C HIS A 86 0.23 -15.03 -12.92
N TYR A 87 0.99 -15.60 -11.99
CA TYR A 87 0.85 -15.36 -10.55
C TYR A 87 2.15 -14.72 -10.08
N ASN A 88 2.13 -13.42 -9.84
CA ASN A 88 3.30 -12.68 -9.40
C ASN A 88 2.92 -11.48 -8.54
N ALA A 89 3.88 -10.97 -7.78
CA ALA A 89 3.72 -9.71 -7.10
C ALA A 89 4.97 -8.86 -7.28
N THR A 90 4.79 -7.55 -7.35
CA THR A 90 5.90 -6.60 -7.42
C THR A 90 5.74 -5.59 -6.30
N VAL A 91 6.84 -5.25 -5.65
CA VAL A 91 6.94 -4.19 -4.66
C VAL A 91 7.81 -3.07 -5.21
N VAL A 92 7.38 -1.83 -4.99
CA VAL A 92 8.16 -0.62 -5.24
C VAL A 92 8.22 0.17 -3.93
N THR A 93 9.41 0.35 -3.36
CA THR A 93 9.58 1.10 -2.11
C THR A 93 9.50 2.60 -2.35
N ASN A 94 9.27 3.37 -1.28
CA ASN A 94 9.38 4.83 -1.29
C ASN A 94 10.75 5.35 -1.75
N GLU A 95 11.82 4.56 -1.58
CA GLU A 95 13.19 4.85 -2.07
C GLU A 95 13.39 4.45 -3.55
N GLY A 96 12.40 3.81 -4.18
CA GLY A 96 12.44 3.38 -5.57
C GLY A 96 13.01 1.97 -5.79
N ASP A 97 13.37 1.24 -4.73
CA ASP A 97 13.78 -0.16 -4.84
C ASP A 97 12.63 -1.01 -5.37
N LYS A 98 12.95 -1.94 -6.26
CA LYS A 98 11.97 -2.87 -6.84
C LYS A 98 12.37 -4.31 -6.58
N PHE A 99 11.42 -5.12 -6.13
CA PHE A 99 11.61 -6.56 -5.98
C PHE A 99 10.31 -7.32 -6.26
N ARG A 100 10.45 -8.61 -6.59
CA ARG A 100 9.37 -9.42 -7.15
C ARG A 100 9.21 -10.74 -6.40
N PHE A 101 8.01 -11.28 -6.49
CA PHE A 101 7.63 -12.58 -5.96
C PHE A 101 6.94 -13.40 -7.05
N SER A 102 7.26 -14.69 -7.11
CA SER A 102 6.52 -15.67 -7.89
C SER A 102 5.47 -16.32 -7.02
N GLY A 103 4.24 -16.42 -7.53
CA GLY A 103 3.09 -16.96 -6.82
C GLY A 103 2.72 -18.36 -7.27
N ILE A 104 2.23 -19.19 -6.35
CA ILE A 104 1.58 -20.47 -6.66
C ILE A 104 0.26 -20.61 -5.89
N PRO A 105 -0.81 -21.15 -6.50
CA PRO A 105 -2.03 -21.49 -5.76
C PRO A 105 -1.75 -22.59 -4.73
N THR A 106 -2.25 -22.42 -3.51
CA THR A 106 -2.11 -23.37 -2.40
C THR A 106 -3.44 -24.01 -1.99
N SER A 107 -4.57 -23.47 -2.46
CA SER A 107 -5.90 -24.04 -2.26
C SER A 107 -6.50 -24.57 -3.57
N ARG A 108 -7.44 -25.54 -3.45
CA ARG A 108 -8.09 -26.18 -4.62
C ARG A 108 -9.08 -25.28 -5.34
N ASP A 109 -9.62 -24.31 -4.63
CA ASP A 109 -10.56 -23.29 -5.10
C ASP A 109 -9.84 -22.04 -5.63
N ASN A 110 -8.50 -22.03 -5.65
CA ASN A 110 -7.67 -20.92 -6.11
C ASN A 110 -8.01 -19.59 -5.41
N THR A 111 -8.30 -19.66 -4.11
CA THR A 111 -8.53 -18.51 -3.24
C THR A 111 -7.30 -18.20 -2.38
N LYS A 112 -6.35 -19.12 -2.26
CA LYS A 112 -5.13 -18.95 -1.46
C LYS A 112 -3.89 -19.20 -2.30
N PHE A 113 -2.89 -18.35 -2.08
CA PHE A 113 -1.66 -18.31 -2.85
C PHE A 113 -0.46 -18.16 -1.90
N SER A 114 0.68 -18.70 -2.29
CA SER A 114 1.96 -18.44 -1.61
C SER A 114 2.90 -17.77 -2.60
N PHE A 115 3.46 -16.65 -2.20
CA PHE A 115 4.35 -15.81 -2.98
C PHE A 115 5.76 -15.88 -2.37
N THR A 116 6.76 -16.18 -3.19
CA THR A 116 8.17 -16.27 -2.77
C THR A 116 9.07 -15.51 -3.75
N GLY A 117 10.03 -14.78 -3.23
CA GLY A 117 11.03 -14.03 -3.99
C GLY A 117 12.33 -13.90 -3.20
N ASP A 118 13.34 -13.28 -3.80
CA ASP A 118 14.69 -13.24 -3.23
C ASP A 118 14.77 -12.50 -1.88
N ARG A 119 13.88 -11.51 -1.70
CA ARG A 119 13.79 -10.72 -0.48
C ARG A 119 12.79 -11.26 0.54
N GLY A 120 12.04 -12.33 0.25
CA GLY A 120 11.09 -12.85 1.24
C GLY A 120 9.92 -13.66 0.69
N SER A 121 8.85 -13.67 1.47
CA SER A 121 7.64 -14.43 1.15
C SER A 121 6.40 -13.88 1.85
N PHE A 122 5.23 -14.19 1.31
CA PHE A 122 3.95 -14.00 1.98
C PHE A 122 2.91 -14.99 1.45
N ASP A 123 1.93 -15.32 2.28
CA ASP A 123 0.72 -16.01 1.85
C ASP A 123 -0.40 -15.00 1.62
N TYR A 124 -1.26 -15.24 0.63
CA TYR A 124 -2.30 -14.30 0.23
C TYR A 124 -3.63 -15.02 0.04
N ASP A 125 -4.63 -14.61 0.81
CA ASP A 125 -5.98 -15.18 0.83
C ASP A 125 -6.99 -14.17 0.27
N VAL A 126 -7.56 -14.51 -0.88
CA VAL A 126 -8.59 -13.73 -1.58
C VAL A 126 -9.95 -14.41 -1.55
N SER A 127 -10.19 -15.29 -0.57
CA SER A 127 -11.52 -15.91 -0.35
C SER A 127 -12.63 -14.86 -0.22
N ASN A 128 -12.28 -13.67 0.27
CA ASN A 128 -13.09 -12.46 0.14
C ASN A 128 -12.35 -11.45 -0.73
N ILE A 129 -12.81 -11.24 -1.96
CA ILE A 129 -12.13 -10.37 -2.93
C ILE A 129 -12.12 -8.90 -2.51
N ASP A 130 -13.09 -8.48 -1.70
CA ASP A 130 -13.21 -7.09 -1.22
C ASP A 130 -12.35 -6.85 0.02
N LYS A 131 -11.86 -7.90 0.67
CA LYS A 131 -11.03 -7.85 1.88
C LYS A 131 -9.97 -8.94 1.83
N PRO A 132 -9.00 -8.85 0.89
CA PRO A 132 -7.93 -9.82 0.81
C PRO A 132 -7.07 -9.76 2.07
N VAL A 133 -6.52 -10.91 2.47
CA VAL A 133 -5.73 -11.05 3.69
C VAL A 133 -4.36 -11.60 3.35
N ALA A 134 -3.31 -10.85 3.69
CA ALA A 134 -1.96 -11.36 3.64
C ALA A 134 -1.56 -11.94 5.01
N LEU A 135 -0.90 -13.10 4.99
CA LEU A 135 -0.40 -13.81 6.16
C LEU A 135 1.08 -14.12 5.98
N ASN A 136 1.79 -14.36 7.10
CA ASN A 136 3.19 -14.78 7.09
C ASN A 136 4.10 -13.86 6.24
N VAL A 137 3.80 -12.56 6.21
CA VAL A 137 4.57 -11.57 5.45
C VAL A 137 5.94 -11.43 6.09
N ASN A 138 6.98 -11.75 5.32
CA ASN A 138 8.37 -11.67 5.74
C ASN A 138 9.21 -11.07 4.61
N ILE A 139 9.90 -9.96 4.89
CA ILE A 139 10.78 -9.27 3.94
C ILE A 139 12.13 -9.03 4.62
N ASP A 140 13.23 -9.47 4.01
CA ASP A 140 14.58 -9.42 4.56
C ASP A 140 14.69 -9.97 5.99
N SER A 141 14.00 -11.08 6.25
CA SER A 141 13.89 -11.72 7.58
C SER A 141 13.18 -10.88 8.65
N LYS A 142 12.42 -9.86 8.23
CA LYS A 142 11.60 -9.02 9.10
C LYS A 142 10.13 -9.31 8.85
N GLN A 143 9.38 -9.42 9.93
CA GLN A 143 7.93 -9.51 9.84
C GLN A 143 7.39 -8.21 9.20
N GLY A 144 6.39 -8.36 8.34
CA GLY A 144 5.69 -7.23 7.74
C GLY A 144 4.19 -7.37 7.74
N HIS A 145 3.57 -6.43 7.05
CA HIS A 145 2.15 -6.31 6.83
C HIS A 145 1.89 -5.90 5.39
N ILE A 146 0.83 -6.44 4.81
CA ILE A 146 0.31 -6.04 3.50
C ILE A 146 -1.17 -5.73 3.70
N ALA A 147 -1.56 -4.52 3.32
CA ALA A 147 -2.96 -4.13 3.14
C ALA A 147 -3.16 -3.86 1.66
N SER A 148 -4.24 -4.39 1.08
CA SER A 148 -4.48 -4.28 -0.35
C SER A 148 -5.97 -4.41 -0.64
N VAL A 149 -6.36 -3.87 -1.79
CA VAL A 149 -7.73 -3.93 -2.29
C VAL A 149 -7.71 -4.43 -3.73
N LYS A 150 -8.87 -4.90 -4.21
CA LYS A 150 -9.01 -5.36 -5.59
C LYS A 150 -8.91 -4.17 -6.55
N ASP A 151 -8.00 -4.24 -7.52
CA ASP A 151 -7.93 -3.29 -8.62
C ASP A 151 -8.86 -3.74 -9.75
N ARG A 152 -9.81 -2.88 -10.15
CA ARG A 152 -10.89 -3.23 -11.09
C ARG A 152 -10.86 -2.36 -12.32
N ALA A 153 -11.26 -2.95 -13.45
CA ALA A 153 -11.44 -2.19 -14.68
C ALA A 153 -12.51 -1.13 -14.48
N GLY A 154 -12.11 0.14 -14.66
CA GLY A 154 -12.99 1.28 -14.48
C GLY A 154 -13.25 1.64 -13.01
N GLN A 155 -12.54 1.06 -12.05
CA GLN A 155 -12.57 1.42 -10.63
C GLN A 155 -11.17 1.08 -10.07
N ARG A 156 -10.20 1.96 -10.37
CA ARG A 156 -8.79 1.66 -10.13
C ARG A 156 -8.44 1.82 -8.66
N ALA A 157 -7.76 0.83 -8.10
CA ALA A 157 -7.20 0.93 -6.76
C ALA A 157 -5.91 1.76 -6.76
N ALA A 158 -5.72 2.58 -5.73
CA ALA A 158 -4.52 3.38 -5.57
C ALA A 158 -4.08 3.47 -4.11
N ALA A 159 -2.80 3.75 -3.89
CA ALA A 159 -2.24 3.94 -2.56
C ALA A 159 -1.28 5.14 -2.53
N ILE A 160 -1.25 5.84 -1.40
CA ILE A 160 -0.25 6.89 -1.10
C ILE A 160 0.50 6.45 0.14
N LEU A 161 1.83 6.47 0.04
CA LEU A 161 2.71 6.22 1.18
C LEU A 161 2.92 7.50 1.99
N GLY A 162 2.91 7.37 3.30
CA GLY A 162 3.19 8.49 4.20
C GLY A 162 3.92 8.08 5.47
N SER A 163 4.43 9.07 6.18
CA SER A 163 5.13 8.89 7.46
C SER A 163 4.55 9.81 8.51
N PHE A 164 4.71 9.49 9.79
CA PHE A 164 4.30 10.39 10.87
C PHE A 164 5.34 10.47 11.98
N GLU A 165 5.30 11.58 12.72
CA GLU A 165 6.05 11.76 13.96
C GLU A 165 5.29 12.65 14.97
N THR A 166 5.56 12.47 16.26
CA THR A 166 5.05 13.34 17.32
C THR A 166 5.80 14.68 17.39
N ASN A 167 5.07 15.74 17.73
CA ASN A 167 5.60 17.11 17.79
C ASN A 167 5.91 17.62 19.21
N ASP A 168 5.59 16.85 20.24
CA ASP A 168 5.51 17.31 21.63
C ASP A 168 6.84 17.24 22.39
N ASP A 169 7.61 16.16 22.25
CA ASP A 169 8.89 15.96 22.94
C ASP A 169 9.95 15.29 22.03
N PRO A 170 11.02 16.00 21.63
CA PRO A 170 12.12 15.43 20.84
C PRO A 170 12.87 14.27 21.52
N ALA A 171 12.81 14.16 22.85
CA ALA A 171 13.43 13.05 23.58
C ALA A 171 12.57 11.77 23.60
N ASN A 172 11.33 11.85 23.13
CA ASN A 172 10.35 10.78 23.23
C ASN A 172 9.43 10.76 21.99
N VAL A 173 10.07 10.74 20.82
CA VAL A 173 9.40 10.73 19.53
C VAL A 173 8.73 9.37 19.28
N ILE A 174 7.45 9.40 18.93
CA ILE A 174 6.75 8.27 18.33
C ILE A 174 6.66 8.56 16.83
N SER A 175 7.14 7.62 16.03
CA SER A 175 7.08 7.69 14.57
C SER A 175 6.57 6.38 13.96
N GLY A 176 6.30 6.43 12.66
CA GLY A 176 5.79 5.31 11.91
C GLY A 176 5.37 5.67 10.49
N THR A 177 4.65 4.75 9.85
CA THR A 177 4.02 4.99 8.54
C THR A 177 2.55 5.34 8.70
N TRP A 178 2.07 6.17 7.78
CA TRP A 178 0.67 6.54 7.64
C TRP A 178 0.30 6.40 6.17
N ASP A 179 -0.44 5.37 5.83
CA ASP A 179 -0.69 4.98 4.44
C ASP A 179 -2.17 5.08 4.10
N LEU A 180 -2.45 5.55 2.90
CA LEU A 180 -3.82 5.81 2.43
C LEU A 180 -4.12 4.89 1.25
N ILE A 181 -5.27 4.23 1.25
CA ILE A 181 -5.69 3.30 0.19
C ILE A 181 -7.10 3.67 -0.28
N THR A 182 -7.31 3.63 -1.59
CA THR A 182 -8.63 3.64 -2.24
C THR A 182 -8.83 2.38 -3.06
N ASP A 183 -10.04 1.81 -3.04
CA ASP A 183 -10.47 0.78 -3.98
C ASP A 183 -11.04 1.35 -5.29
N GLY A 184 -11.03 2.68 -5.44
CA GLY A 184 -11.55 3.42 -6.58
C GLY A 184 -13.07 3.61 -6.62
N SER A 185 -13.81 3.07 -5.63
CA SER A 185 -15.25 3.30 -5.50
C SER A 185 -15.51 4.79 -5.32
N THR A 186 -16.54 5.30 -5.99
CA THR A 186 -16.76 6.75 -6.08
C THR A 186 -17.84 7.22 -5.10
N ASN A 187 -17.75 8.48 -4.67
CA ASN A 187 -18.76 9.17 -3.89
C ASN A 187 -19.58 10.12 -4.79
N SER A 188 -20.85 9.80 -5.01
CA SER A 188 -21.77 10.63 -5.79
C SER A 188 -22.03 12.02 -5.19
N ASP A 189 -21.86 12.15 -3.87
CA ASP A 189 -22.06 13.41 -3.15
C ASP A 189 -20.81 14.30 -3.19
N ALA A 190 -19.70 13.78 -3.76
CA ALA A 190 -18.43 14.46 -3.93
C ALA A 190 -17.89 14.31 -5.37
N PHE A 191 -18.67 14.73 -6.38
CA PHE A 191 -18.25 14.73 -7.80
C PHE A 191 -17.79 13.37 -8.33
N ASP A 192 -18.33 12.26 -7.80
CA ASP A 192 -17.88 10.90 -8.11
C ASP A 192 -16.35 10.72 -7.93
N PHE A 193 -15.77 11.43 -6.96
CA PHE A 193 -14.38 11.24 -6.57
C PHE A 193 -14.19 9.91 -5.83
N PRO A 194 -13.03 9.25 -5.95
CA PRO A 194 -12.74 8.03 -5.20
C PRO A 194 -12.87 8.25 -3.69
N ASN A 195 -13.43 7.28 -2.99
CA ASN A 195 -13.44 7.26 -1.54
C ASN A 195 -12.05 6.86 -1.03
N LEU A 196 -11.61 7.48 0.07
CA LEU A 196 -10.60 6.86 0.92
C LEU A 196 -11.25 5.63 1.57
N THR A 197 -10.68 4.45 1.35
CA THR A 197 -11.27 3.18 1.83
C THR A 197 -10.55 2.57 3.01
N GLU A 198 -9.26 2.89 3.16
CA GLU A 198 -8.49 2.40 4.28
C GLU A 198 -7.34 3.36 4.61
N VAL A 199 -7.11 3.56 5.91
CA VAL A 199 -5.90 4.20 6.45
C VAL A 199 -5.14 3.15 7.24
N VAL A 200 -3.87 2.93 6.92
CA VAL A 200 -3.01 1.97 7.63
C VAL A 200 -1.93 2.73 8.41
N ILE A 201 -1.79 2.40 9.69
CA ILE A 201 -0.82 3.04 10.59
C ILE A 201 0.09 1.96 11.16
N THR A 202 1.40 2.05 10.88
CA THR A 202 2.41 1.17 11.46
C THR A 202 3.30 1.97 12.39
N VAL A 203 3.36 1.60 13.67
CA VAL A 203 4.13 2.33 14.68
C VAL A 203 5.51 1.70 14.86
N THR A 204 6.57 2.40 14.47
CA THR A 204 7.97 1.89 14.46
C THR A 204 8.40 1.32 15.81
N ASN A 205 8.06 2.01 16.90
CA ASN A 205 8.60 1.69 18.23
C ASN A 205 8.06 0.39 18.84
N ASN A 206 6.93 -0.12 18.37
CA ASN A 206 6.32 -1.34 18.91
C ASN A 206 5.91 -2.37 17.83
N GLY A 207 6.03 -2.02 16.55
CA GLY A 207 5.64 -2.88 15.44
C GLY A 207 4.16 -3.17 15.34
N ASN A 208 3.32 -2.38 16.01
CA ASN A 208 1.87 -2.54 15.90
C ASN A 208 1.39 -1.91 14.60
N VAL A 209 0.48 -2.64 13.94
CA VAL A 209 -0.24 -2.18 12.76
C VAL A 209 -1.70 -1.98 13.12
N TYR A 210 -2.26 -0.87 12.66
CA TYR A 210 -3.67 -0.52 12.81
C TYR A 210 -4.24 -0.14 11.46
N SER A 211 -5.52 -0.40 11.27
CA SER A 211 -6.23 -0.05 10.04
C SER A 211 -7.58 0.56 10.41
N ASP A 212 -7.88 1.70 9.81
CA ASP A 212 -9.16 2.37 9.87
C ASP A 212 -9.87 2.25 8.53
N THR A 213 -11.07 1.68 8.55
CA THR A 213 -11.93 1.49 7.37
C THR A 213 -13.35 2.01 7.62
N ASP A 214 -13.59 2.67 8.75
CA ASP A 214 -14.92 3.13 9.18
C ASP A 214 -14.87 4.64 9.40
N PHE A 215 -15.04 5.37 8.31
CA PHE A 215 -14.84 6.81 8.29
C PHE A 215 -16.10 7.58 8.68
N GLU A 216 -15.92 8.61 9.50
CA GLU A 216 -16.95 9.60 9.73
C GLU A 216 -17.17 10.48 8.50
N THR A 217 -18.44 10.78 8.20
CA THR A 217 -18.75 11.82 7.23
C THR A 217 -18.52 13.20 7.83
N PHE A 218 -18.02 14.14 7.04
CA PHE A 218 -17.81 15.53 7.45
C PHE A 218 -18.57 16.50 6.53
N ASP A 219 -18.93 17.67 7.06
CA ASP A 219 -19.49 18.76 6.26
C ASP A 219 -18.34 19.67 5.82
N TYR A 220 -18.21 19.88 4.51
CA TYR A 220 -17.21 20.77 3.96
C TYR A 220 -17.86 21.80 3.01
N PRO A 221 -18.52 22.81 3.60
CA PRO A 221 -19.34 23.76 2.84
C PRO A 221 -18.52 24.69 1.95
N CYS A 222 -17.19 24.71 2.06
CA CYS A 222 -16.36 25.48 1.13
C CYS A 222 -16.43 24.94 -0.31
N PHE A 223 -16.77 23.65 -0.52
CA PHE A 223 -16.61 23.00 -1.84
C PHE A 223 -17.86 22.28 -2.33
N PHE A 224 -18.67 21.78 -1.41
CA PHE A 224 -19.72 20.83 -1.74
C PHE A 224 -21.11 21.36 -1.36
N LEU A 225 -21.35 22.67 -1.44
CA LEU A 225 -22.68 23.19 -1.17
C LEU A 225 -23.65 22.87 -2.32
N PRO A 226 -24.84 22.27 -2.06
CA PRO A 226 -25.43 21.84 -0.79
C PRO A 226 -25.57 20.30 -0.73
N SER A 227 -24.52 19.52 -1.02
CA SER A 227 -24.59 18.05 -1.15
C SER A 227 -24.65 17.29 0.18
N GLY A 228 -24.60 17.96 1.33
CA GLY A 228 -24.73 17.30 2.63
C GLY A 228 -23.41 16.71 3.13
N PRO A 229 -23.43 15.82 4.13
CA PRO A 229 -22.22 15.23 4.70
C PRO A 229 -21.52 14.30 3.71
N ILE A 230 -20.19 14.32 3.70
CA ILE A 230 -19.33 13.69 2.69
C ILE A 230 -18.40 12.69 3.36
N THR A 231 -18.26 11.50 2.77
CA THR A 231 -17.23 10.53 3.17
C THR A 231 -15.86 10.99 2.70
N PRO A 232 -14.77 10.66 3.42
CA PRO A 232 -13.42 10.96 2.99
C PRO A 232 -13.13 10.56 1.54
N VAL A 233 -12.52 11.50 0.80
CA VAL A 233 -12.20 11.32 -0.62
C VAL A 233 -10.70 11.32 -0.85
N PHE A 234 -10.33 10.66 -1.95
CA PHE A 234 -8.96 10.36 -2.36
C PHE A 234 -8.78 10.82 -3.81
N LEU A 235 -7.99 11.86 -4.01
CA LEU A 235 -7.78 12.51 -5.29
C LEU A 235 -6.30 12.70 -5.59
N HIS A 236 -6.05 12.81 -6.88
CA HIS A 236 -4.77 13.17 -7.43
C HIS A 236 -4.97 14.29 -8.44
N GLU A 237 -3.95 15.10 -8.67
CA GLU A 237 -3.84 15.91 -9.86
C GLU A 237 -2.87 15.23 -10.85
N ASP A 238 -3.37 14.91 -12.06
CA ASP A 238 -2.68 14.26 -13.19
C ASP A 238 -1.23 14.77 -13.43
N PRO A 239 -0.29 13.96 -13.97
CA PRO A 239 1.11 14.02 -13.60
C PRO A 239 1.95 15.10 -14.31
N MET A 240 2.91 15.62 -13.53
CA MET A 240 4.32 15.83 -13.88
C MET A 240 4.76 16.74 -15.04
N THR A 241 3.88 17.43 -15.79
CA THR A 241 4.37 18.52 -16.68
C THR A 241 4.62 19.83 -15.93
N THR A 242 4.11 19.94 -14.71
CA THR A 242 4.47 21.03 -13.80
C THR A 242 5.21 20.43 -12.59
N PRO A 243 6.22 21.13 -12.02
CA PRO A 243 6.88 20.75 -10.77
C PRO A 243 5.96 20.62 -9.54
N ASN A 244 4.64 20.73 -9.73
CA ASN A 244 3.62 20.91 -8.71
C ASN A 244 2.46 19.90 -8.87
N GLY A 245 2.61 18.73 -9.52
CA GLY A 245 1.58 17.70 -9.43
C GLY A 245 1.39 17.32 -7.96
N ARG A 246 0.18 17.48 -7.42
CA ARG A 246 -0.07 17.27 -5.98
C ARG A 246 -1.16 16.22 -5.77
N ASN A 247 -1.09 15.60 -4.60
CA ASN A 247 -2.10 14.69 -4.11
C ASN A 247 -3.14 15.51 -3.33
N GLU A 248 -4.42 15.22 -3.53
CA GLU A 248 -5.48 15.84 -2.75
C GLU A 248 -6.25 14.76 -2.01
N PHE A 249 -6.29 14.82 -0.69
CA PHE A 249 -7.16 13.93 0.07
C PHE A 249 -7.75 14.71 1.21
N TRP A 250 -8.98 14.36 1.58
CA TRP A 250 -9.72 15.03 2.63
C TRP A 250 -10.37 13.99 3.53
N ALA A 251 -9.90 13.92 4.76
CA ALA A 251 -10.55 13.23 5.86
C ALA A 251 -10.52 14.15 7.08
N GLN A 252 -11.67 14.70 7.47
CA GLN A 252 -11.77 15.65 8.57
C GLN A 252 -12.57 15.07 9.72
N ASP A 253 -12.20 15.39 10.96
CA ASP A 253 -12.92 14.99 12.17
C ASP A 253 -13.08 13.47 12.30
N GLN A 254 -12.03 12.73 11.90
CA GLN A 254 -12.03 11.28 11.98
C GLN A 254 -11.63 10.79 13.37
N SER A 255 -12.24 9.69 13.81
CA SER A 255 -12.00 9.09 15.12
C SER A 255 -11.88 7.56 15.03
N PHE A 256 -10.69 7.06 15.34
CA PHE A 256 -10.38 5.64 15.29
C PHE A 256 -9.93 5.09 16.64
N LEU A 257 -10.41 3.89 17.03
CA LEU A 257 -9.96 3.25 18.27
C LEU A 257 -8.59 2.58 18.09
N LEU A 258 -7.54 3.24 18.56
CA LEU A 258 -6.16 2.72 18.53
C LEU A 258 -5.77 2.18 19.91
N GLY A 259 -6.01 0.87 20.11
CA GLY A 259 -5.79 0.18 21.38
C GLY A 259 -6.87 0.53 22.41
N ASN A 260 -6.47 1.15 23.53
CA ASN A 260 -7.38 1.57 24.61
C ASN A 260 -7.72 3.07 24.56
N ALA A 261 -7.35 3.75 23.48
CA ALA A 261 -7.54 5.19 23.33
C ALA A 261 -8.01 5.52 21.91
N THR A 262 -8.68 6.66 21.77
CA THR A 262 -9.11 7.18 20.48
C THR A 262 -7.99 8.02 19.86
N LEU A 263 -7.64 7.69 18.62
CA LEU A 263 -6.89 8.54 17.72
C LEU A 263 -7.89 9.47 17.02
N ASN A 264 -7.73 10.79 17.19
CA ASN A 264 -8.48 11.76 16.40
C ASN A 264 -7.53 12.34 15.37
N TYR A 265 -7.91 12.37 14.10
CA TYR A 265 -7.01 12.78 13.03
C TYR A 265 -7.73 13.51 11.91
N TRP A 266 -7.02 14.47 11.33
CA TRP A 266 -7.41 15.19 10.14
C TRP A 266 -6.30 15.02 9.09
N LEU A 267 -6.70 14.57 7.90
CA LEU A 267 -5.84 14.41 6.74
C LEU A 267 -6.30 15.39 5.68
N GLY A 268 -5.42 16.32 5.33
CA GLY A 268 -5.64 17.29 4.28
C GLY A 268 -4.36 17.53 3.53
N GLN A 269 -4.38 17.28 2.22
CA GLN A 269 -3.39 17.81 1.28
C GLN A 269 -4.16 18.49 0.16
N SER A 270 -3.78 19.70 -0.25
CA SER A 270 -4.40 20.34 -1.41
C SER A 270 -3.53 21.44 -2.02
N SER A 271 -3.64 21.63 -3.34
CA SER A 271 -2.95 22.66 -4.16
C SER A 271 -3.87 23.82 -4.46
N GLY A 272 -3.47 25.04 -4.08
CA GLY A 272 -4.30 26.26 -4.08
C GLY A 272 -5.17 26.59 -5.31
N LEU A 273 -6.16 27.46 -5.07
CA LEU A 273 -6.91 28.22 -6.09
C LEU A 273 -6.39 29.67 -6.17
N VAL A 274 -6.47 30.26 -7.36
CA VAL A 274 -6.17 31.68 -7.64
C VAL A 274 -7.45 32.50 -7.52
N ASP A 275 -7.42 33.67 -6.86
CA ASP A 275 -8.57 34.59 -6.84
C ASP A 275 -8.78 35.29 -8.21
N ILE A 276 -9.96 35.87 -8.39
CA ILE A 276 -10.39 36.67 -9.56
C ILE A 276 -9.44 37.83 -9.91
N ASN A 277 -8.59 38.29 -8.99
CA ASN A 277 -7.67 39.43 -9.19
C ASN A 277 -6.28 39.00 -9.64
N GLY A 278 -6.04 37.71 -9.89
CA GLY A 278 -4.76 37.21 -10.41
C GLY A 278 -3.60 37.39 -9.43
N VAL A 279 -3.89 37.53 -8.13
CA VAL A 279 -2.85 37.53 -7.11
C VAL A 279 -2.40 36.09 -6.90
N SER A 280 -1.25 35.76 -7.50
CA SER A 280 -0.48 34.58 -7.11
C SER A 280 0.03 34.80 -5.69
N PHE A 281 -0.55 34.10 -4.73
CA PHE A 281 0.03 33.99 -3.40
C PHE A 281 0.99 32.81 -3.41
N ALA A 282 2.26 33.06 -3.13
CA ALA A 282 3.32 32.07 -3.26
C ALA A 282 3.31 30.96 -2.20
N ASP A 283 2.35 30.92 -1.25
CA ASP A 283 2.44 30.07 -0.05
C ASP A 283 1.08 29.57 0.51
N HIS A 284 0.17 29.00 -0.29
CA HIS A 284 -1.22 28.74 0.19
C HIS A 284 -1.93 27.45 -0.36
N GLY A 285 -2.11 26.40 0.49
CA GLY A 285 -2.78 25.06 0.37
C GLY A 285 -3.74 24.69 1.55
N PHE A 286 -4.73 23.82 1.48
CA PHE A 286 -6.02 24.05 2.19
C PHE A 286 -5.99 23.71 3.71
N HIS A 287 -6.38 24.63 4.61
CA HIS A 287 -6.54 24.35 6.05
C HIS A 287 -7.82 24.93 6.67
N ASN A 288 -8.37 24.17 7.62
CA ASN A 288 -9.16 24.68 8.74
C ASN A 288 -8.18 25.05 9.88
N ASN A 289 -7.77 26.31 9.96
CA ASN A 289 -6.70 26.79 10.84
C ASN A 289 -7.05 26.84 12.34
N ASN A 290 -8.14 26.21 12.79
CA ASN A 290 -8.54 26.30 14.18
C ASN A 290 -9.07 24.95 14.69
N PHE A 291 -8.23 24.24 15.43
CA PHE A 291 -8.67 23.23 16.39
C PHE A 291 -9.52 23.83 17.53
N ALA A 292 -9.69 25.16 17.58
CA ALA A 292 -10.64 25.82 18.44
C ALA A 292 -11.96 26.09 17.69
N ASP A 293 -12.98 25.33 18.09
CA ASP A 293 -14.42 25.53 17.92
C ASP A 293 -14.87 27.01 17.78
N PRO A 294 -15.71 27.41 16.80
CA PRO A 294 -15.91 26.91 15.43
C PRO A 294 -15.25 27.84 14.38
N PRO A 295 -14.98 27.38 13.15
CA PRO A 295 -14.40 28.21 12.10
C PRO A 295 -15.36 29.33 11.67
N THR A 296 -14.86 30.56 11.65
CA THR A 296 -15.46 31.60 10.81
C THR A 296 -15.16 31.23 9.36
N SER A 297 -16.19 31.24 8.52
CA SER A 297 -16.19 30.82 7.11
C SER A 297 -15.27 31.67 6.23
N VAL A 298 -13.96 31.47 6.33
CA VAL A 298 -12.97 32.04 5.44
C VAL A 298 -12.07 30.90 5.00
N CYS A 299 -12.30 30.40 3.79
CA CYS A 299 -11.49 29.34 3.21
C CYS A 299 -10.11 29.94 2.90
N THR A 300 -9.10 29.62 3.71
CA THR A 300 -7.70 30.06 3.48
C THR A 300 -6.79 28.87 3.37
N ALA A 301 -5.92 28.91 2.37
CA ALA A 301 -4.95 27.87 2.09
C ALA A 301 -3.56 28.30 2.66
N ILE A 302 -2.75 27.44 3.29
CA ILE A 302 -1.30 27.41 3.57
C ILE A 302 -0.70 26.09 3.02
N ASP A 303 0.33 26.13 2.17
CA ASP A 303 0.97 24.89 1.69
C ASP A 303 1.58 24.16 2.89
N GLY A 304 0.95 23.06 3.28
CA GLY A 304 1.31 22.29 4.45
C GLY A 304 1.29 20.82 4.11
N GLN A 305 2.47 20.22 3.96
CA GLN A 305 2.74 18.81 3.68
C GLN A 305 2.29 17.86 4.82
N LYS A 306 1.28 18.23 5.61
CA LYS A 306 1.08 17.72 6.97
C LYS A 306 -0.38 17.41 7.31
N GLY A 307 -0.71 16.12 7.41
CA GLY A 307 -1.83 15.65 8.23
C GLY A 307 -1.53 15.90 9.72
N ILE A 308 -2.56 16.02 10.54
CA ILE A 308 -2.46 16.33 11.97
C ILE A 308 -3.28 15.32 12.76
N TRP A 309 -2.74 14.86 13.88
CA TRP A 309 -3.39 13.83 14.67
C TRP A 309 -3.11 13.99 16.16
N THR A 310 -4.01 13.44 16.97
CA THR A 310 -3.89 13.39 18.42
C THR A 310 -4.23 12.01 18.96
N TRP A 311 -3.37 11.46 19.81
CA TRP A 311 -3.54 10.13 20.41
C TRP A 311 -2.87 10.07 21.77
N ASN A 312 -3.58 9.55 22.79
CA ASN A 312 -3.03 9.39 24.14
C ASN A 312 -2.42 10.67 24.74
N GLY A 313 -3.02 11.83 24.45
CA GLY A 313 -2.54 13.13 24.92
C GLY A 313 -1.32 13.68 24.17
N ARG A 314 -0.87 12.99 23.11
CA ARG A 314 0.16 13.45 22.19
C ARG A 314 -0.44 14.03 20.94
N THR A 315 0.35 14.84 20.25
CA THR A 315 0.03 15.36 18.92
C THR A 315 1.17 15.08 17.96
N GLY A 316 0.87 14.91 16.69
CA GLY A 316 1.88 14.70 15.66
C GLY A 316 1.44 15.20 14.30
N THR A 317 2.36 15.08 13.35
CA THR A 317 2.11 15.38 11.94
C THR A 317 2.41 14.19 11.05
N SER A 318 1.66 14.05 9.96
CA SER A 318 1.85 13.01 8.93
C SER A 318 2.23 13.65 7.60
N SER A 319 3.19 13.12 6.86
CA SER A 319 3.62 13.65 5.56
C SER A 319 3.40 12.66 4.42
N PHE A 320 3.13 13.20 3.22
CA PHE A 320 2.78 12.44 2.02
C PHE A 320 3.44 13.10 0.80
N ASP A 321 4.64 12.61 0.45
CA ASP A 321 5.44 13.16 -0.67
C ASP A 321 5.58 12.15 -1.83
N ASP A 322 4.86 11.02 -1.76
CA ASP A 322 4.89 9.96 -2.75
C ASP A 322 3.92 10.23 -3.91
N PRO A 323 4.36 10.19 -5.18
CA PRO A 323 3.46 10.37 -6.32
C PRO A 323 2.42 9.24 -6.41
N PHE A 324 1.30 9.52 -7.08
CA PHE A 324 0.39 8.47 -7.47
C PHE A 324 1.06 7.55 -8.46
N ASP A 325 0.86 6.27 -8.22
CA ASP A 325 1.40 5.19 -9.02
C ASP A 325 0.39 4.70 -10.07
N VAL A 326 -0.90 5.03 -9.90
CA VAL A 326 -1.96 4.75 -10.87
C VAL A 326 -2.54 6.06 -11.42
N PRO A 327 -2.53 6.25 -12.76
CA PRO A 327 -3.15 7.40 -13.39
C PRO A 327 -4.66 7.47 -13.13
N MET A 328 -5.19 8.69 -13.01
CA MET A 328 -6.62 8.90 -12.91
C MET A 328 -7.36 8.39 -14.16
N ARG A 329 -8.58 7.89 -13.95
CA ARG A 329 -9.52 7.60 -15.02
C ARG A 329 -9.90 8.90 -15.72
N ALA A 330 -10.13 8.81 -17.03
CA ALA A 330 -10.62 9.95 -17.81
C ALA A 330 -11.91 10.58 -17.23
N SER A 331 -12.79 9.77 -16.62
CA SER A 331 -13.99 10.26 -15.94
C SER A 331 -13.67 11.03 -14.65
N GLU A 332 -12.74 10.53 -13.84
CA GLU A 332 -12.30 11.23 -12.61
C GLU A 332 -11.64 12.56 -12.98
N ASN A 333 -10.80 12.58 -14.02
CA ASN A 333 -10.18 13.81 -14.50
C ASN A 333 -11.23 14.81 -15.00
N ALA A 334 -12.24 14.36 -15.75
CA ALA A 334 -13.34 15.23 -16.17
C ALA A 334 -14.12 15.81 -14.98
N ASN A 335 -14.38 15.01 -13.94
CA ASN A 335 -15.02 15.46 -12.72
C ASN A 335 -14.13 16.44 -11.94
N TYR A 336 -12.82 16.21 -11.94
CA TYR A 336 -11.85 17.09 -11.30
C TYR A 336 -11.75 18.43 -12.02
N GLU A 337 -11.72 18.45 -13.35
CA GLU A 337 -11.79 19.69 -14.12
C GLU A 337 -13.11 20.44 -13.89
N ALA A 338 -14.24 19.73 -13.86
CA ALA A 338 -15.54 20.33 -13.55
C ALA A 338 -15.57 20.92 -12.13
N PHE A 339 -14.96 20.24 -11.17
CA PHE A 339 -14.77 20.75 -9.80
C PHE A 339 -13.92 22.03 -9.79
N LYS A 340 -12.78 22.04 -10.49
CA LYS A 340 -11.95 23.25 -10.65
C LYS A 340 -12.71 24.41 -11.30
N GLU A 341 -13.54 24.14 -12.30
CA GLU A 341 -14.39 25.15 -12.94
C GLU A 341 -15.44 25.71 -11.98
N MET A 342 -16.11 24.85 -11.20
CA MET A 342 -17.06 25.30 -10.17
C MET A 342 -16.37 26.22 -9.15
N LEU A 343 -15.16 25.87 -8.72
CA LEU A 343 -14.42 26.67 -7.75
C LEU A 343 -13.99 28.03 -8.29
N ARG A 344 -13.69 28.11 -9.59
CA ARG A 344 -13.44 29.39 -10.27
C ARG A 344 -14.70 30.23 -10.44
N ALA A 345 -15.88 29.62 -10.53
CA ALA A 345 -17.15 30.33 -10.73
C ALA A 345 -17.74 30.93 -9.45
N ASN A 346 -17.37 30.39 -8.28
CA ASN A 346 -17.89 30.81 -6.98
C ASN A 346 -17.00 31.83 -6.23
N ASN A 347 -15.86 32.22 -6.80
CA ASN A 347 -14.91 33.20 -6.26
C ASN A 347 -14.83 34.46 -7.14
#